data_AF-A0A4Q3ZEU1-F1
#
_entry.id   AF-A0A4Q3ZEU1-F1
#
_cell.length_a   1.000
_cell.length_b   1.000
_cell.length_c   1.000
_cell.angle_alpha   90.00
_cell.angle_beta   90.00
_cell.angle_gamma   90.00
#
_symmetry.space_group_name_H-M   'P 1'
#
loop_
_entity.id
_entity.type
_entity.pdbx_description
1 polymer ?
#
loop_
_entity_poly.entity_id
_entity_poly.type
_entity_poly.pdbx_seq_one_letter_code
_entity_poly.pdbx_strand_id
1 'polypeptide(L)'
;RSLGCAARFVTGYVFTPNAAPGSSSPHAWAEVYIPAVGWIELDATNGLVDDGDLIPVASAATGAELTPISGAFTGFGATSTLSVGVDVMKRA
;
A
#
# COMPACT_ATOMS: atom_id res chain seq x y z
N ARG A 1 16.69 -5.21 2.44
CA ARG A 1 17.77 -4.22 2.69
C ARG A 1 19.18 -4.81 2.71
N SER A 2 19.38 -6.10 2.39
CA SER A 2 20.70 -6.76 2.42
C SER A 2 21.75 -6.13 1.50
N LEU A 3 21.34 -5.36 0.49
CA LEU A 3 22.22 -4.70 -0.48
C LEU A 3 22.73 -3.32 -0.02
N GLY A 4 22.47 -2.90 1.22
CA GLY A 4 22.92 -1.61 1.76
C GLY A 4 22.15 -0.38 1.24
N CYS A 5 21.16 -0.57 0.37
CA CYS A 5 20.31 0.53 -0.10
C CYS A 5 19.30 0.96 0.98
N ALA A 6 19.10 2.27 1.11
CA ALA A 6 17.97 2.80 1.87
C ALA A 6 16.67 2.37 1.16
N ALA A 7 15.80 1.69 1.90
CA ALA A 7 14.54 1.19 1.38
C ALA A 7 13.43 1.39 2.42
N ARG A 8 12.20 1.63 1.98
CA ARG A 8 11.01 1.75 2.84
C ARG A 8 9.88 0.86 2.35
N PHE A 9 9.02 0.46 3.26
CA PHE A 9 7.78 -0.25 2.98
C PHE A 9 6.68 0.79 2.73
N VAL A 10 5.89 0.62 1.68
CA VAL A 10 4.83 1.55 1.28
C VAL A 10 3.51 0.79 1.22
N THR A 11 2.46 1.37 1.78
CA THR A 11 1.08 0.91 1.59
C THR A 11 0.30 1.93 0.77
N GLY A 12 -0.64 1.44 -0.02
CA GLY A 12 -1.44 2.27 -0.89
C GLY A 12 -2.43 1.45 -1.69
N TYR A 13 -2.70 1.90 -2.92
CA TYR A 13 -3.59 1.23 -3.84
C TYR A 13 -2.99 1.23 -5.24
N VAL A 14 -3.42 0.29 -6.08
CA VAL A 14 -3.06 0.25 -7.50
C VAL A 14 -4.28 0.62 -8.33
N PHE A 15 -4.13 1.57 -9.25
CA PHE A 15 -5.17 1.85 -10.23
C PHE A 15 -5.44 0.60 -11.07
N THR A 16 -6.70 0.16 -11.12
CA THR A 16 -7.12 -0.94 -11.96
C THR A 16 -8.21 -0.43 -12.91
N PRO A 17 -8.00 -0.49 -14.24
CA PRO A 17 -9.01 -0.09 -15.20
C PRO A 17 -10.32 -0.86 -15.00
N ASN A 18 -11.46 -0.16 -15.04
CA ASN A 18 -12.80 -0.74 -14.90
C ASN A 18 -13.02 -1.52 -13.58
N ALA A 19 -12.33 -1.16 -12.50
CA ALA A 19 -12.62 -1.67 -11.17
C ALA A 19 -14.09 -1.40 -10.80
N ALA A 20 -14.71 -2.34 -10.07
CA ALA A 20 -16.05 -2.13 -9.55
C ALA A 20 -16.01 -1.07 -8.43
N PRO A 21 -17.09 -0.29 -8.22
CA PRO A 21 -17.12 0.70 -7.17
C PRO A 21 -16.80 0.10 -5.79
N GLY A 22 -15.90 0.74 -5.06
CA GLY A 22 -15.41 0.31 -3.76
C GLY A 22 -14.52 -0.93 -3.77
N SER A 23 -14.12 -1.45 -4.95
CA SER A 23 -13.40 -2.72 -5.04
C SER A 23 -11.88 -2.59 -5.08
N SER A 24 -11.32 -1.38 -4.96
CA SER A 24 -9.86 -1.23 -4.91
C SER A 24 -9.33 -1.77 -3.59
N SER A 25 -8.58 -2.87 -3.67
CA SER A 25 -7.95 -3.50 -2.52
C SER A 25 -6.68 -2.75 -2.11
N PRO A 26 -6.37 -2.65 -0.81
CA PRO A 26 -5.08 -2.19 -0.34
C PRO A 26 -3.95 -3.03 -0.94
N HIS A 27 -2.87 -2.36 -1.30
CA HIS A 27 -1.66 -2.97 -1.84
C HIS A 27 -0.42 -2.46 -1.11
N ALA A 28 0.69 -3.16 -1.26
CA ALA A 28 1.95 -2.77 -0.67
C ALA A 28 3.13 -3.11 -1.59
N TRP A 29 4.13 -2.23 -1.59
CA TRP A 29 5.36 -2.38 -2.35
C TRP A 29 6.55 -1.86 -1.55
N ALA A 30 7.75 -1.99 -2.12
CA ALA A 30 8.95 -1.41 -1.58
C ALA A 30 9.35 -0.19 -2.40
N GLU A 31 9.93 0.81 -1.76
CA GLU A 31 10.67 1.86 -2.45
C GLU A 31 12.13 1.82 -2.07
N VAL A 32 13.01 2.16 -3.02
CA VAL A 32 14.45 2.29 -2.81
C VAL A 32 14.91 3.72 -3.12
N TYR A 33 15.75 4.29 -2.26
CA TYR A 33 16.33 5.60 -2.53
C TYR A 33 17.57 5.48 -3.41
N ILE A 34 17.55 6.15 -4.56
CA ILE A 34 18.66 6.27 -5.49
C ILE A 34 19.18 7.71 -5.44
N PRO A 35 20.47 7.93 -5.11
CA PRO A 35 21.05 9.27 -5.13
C PRO A 35 20.79 9.98 -6.46
N ALA A 36 20.44 11.27 -6.40
CA ALA A 36 20.05 12.12 -7.52
C ALA A 36 18.70 11.82 -8.20
N VAL A 37 18.08 10.65 -7.96
CA VAL A 37 16.75 10.32 -8.52
C VAL A 37 15.65 10.41 -7.46
N GLY A 38 15.96 10.07 -6.21
CA GLY A 38 14.98 10.04 -5.12
C GLY A 38 14.47 8.63 -4.83
N TRP A 39 13.24 8.53 -4.34
CA TRP A 39 12.60 7.25 -4.06
C TRP A 39 12.00 6.65 -5.33
N ILE A 40 12.28 5.37 -5.57
CA ILE A 40 11.80 4.62 -6.73
C ILE A 40 10.94 3.46 -6.25
N GLU A 41 9.73 3.36 -6.79
CA GLU A 41 8.76 2.31 -6.48
C GLU A 41 9.15 1.00 -7.16
N LEU A 42 9.04 -0.10 -6.40
CA LEU A 42 9.34 -1.46 -6.81
C LEU A 42 8.22 -2.39 -6.34
N ASP A 43 7.29 -2.71 -7.24
CA ASP A 43 6.22 -3.66 -6.99
C ASP A 43 6.55 -5.01 -7.62
N ALA A 44 7.07 -5.92 -6.79
CA ALA A 44 7.41 -7.28 -7.21
C ALA A 44 6.18 -8.16 -7.49
N THR A 45 5.00 -7.80 -6.97
CA THR A 45 3.76 -8.57 -7.18
C THR A 45 3.24 -8.35 -8.60
N ASN A 46 3.26 -7.11 -9.08
CA ASN A 46 2.73 -6.75 -10.40
C ASN A 46 3.83 -6.50 -11.45
N GLY A 47 5.11 -6.51 -11.05
CA GLY A 47 6.23 -6.25 -11.95
C GLY A 47 6.34 -4.78 -12.37
N LEU A 48 5.88 -3.85 -11.53
CA LEU A 48 5.88 -2.41 -11.81
C LEU A 48 7.12 -1.73 -11.20
N VAL A 49 7.62 -0.71 -11.90
CA VAL A 49 8.76 0.11 -11.47
C VAL A 49 8.45 1.56 -11.80
N ASP A 50 8.43 2.42 -10.78
CA ASP A 50 8.13 3.86 -10.91
C ASP A 50 6.85 4.12 -11.74
N ASP A 51 5.80 3.36 -11.44
CA ASP A 51 4.58 3.34 -12.25
C ASP A 51 3.52 4.24 -11.63
N GLY A 52 2.98 5.18 -12.43
CA GLY A 52 1.97 6.14 -11.97
C GLY A 52 0.62 5.53 -11.56
N ASP A 53 0.43 4.22 -11.75
CA ASP A 53 -0.73 3.48 -11.23
C ASP A 53 -0.57 3.10 -9.75
N LEU A 54 0.63 3.19 -9.17
CA LEU A 54 0.86 3.03 -7.73
C LEU A 54 0.52 4.34 -7.00
N ILE A 55 -0.47 4.27 -6.10
CA ILE A 55 -0.97 5.44 -5.37
C ILE A 55 -0.55 5.31 -3.90
N PRO A 56 0.59 5.92 -3.49
CA PRO A 56 1.11 5.80 -2.13
C PRO A 56 0.20 6.48 -1.11
N VAL A 57 -0.05 5.81 0.01
CA VAL A 57 -0.85 6.34 1.14
C VAL A 57 0.02 6.55 2.38
N ALA A 58 0.87 5.59 2.73
CA ALA A 58 1.77 5.70 3.86
C ALA A 58 3.10 4.97 3.59
N SER A 59 4.17 5.38 4.28
CA SER A 59 5.48 4.72 4.19
C SER A 59 6.15 4.61 5.55
N ALA A 60 6.87 3.52 5.79
CA ALA A 60 7.58 3.27 7.05
C ALA A 60 8.80 2.37 6.86
N ALA A 61 9.60 2.20 7.92
CA ALA A 61 10.72 1.28 7.90
C ALA A 61 10.25 -0.20 7.84
N THR A 62 9.09 -0.52 8.39
CA THR A 62 8.55 -1.88 8.37
C THR A 62 7.04 -1.88 8.13
N GLY A 63 6.51 -2.96 7.57
CA GLY A 63 5.06 -3.08 7.33
C GLY A 63 4.22 -3.12 8.60
N ALA A 64 4.79 -3.52 9.74
CA ALA A 64 4.09 -3.53 11.02
C ALA A 64 3.60 -2.14 11.44
N GLU A 65 4.38 -1.10 11.11
CA GLU A 65 4.05 0.31 11.40
C GLU A 65 2.90 0.84 10.54
N LEU A 66 2.56 0.16 9.45
CA LEU A 66 1.52 0.58 8.50
C LEU A 66 0.27 -0.30 8.54
N THR A 67 0.07 -1.01 9.65
CA THR A 67 -1.16 -1.79 9.86
C THR A 67 -2.36 -0.83 9.87
N PRO A 68 -3.35 -0.94 8.95
CA PRO A 68 -4.43 0.04 8.83
C PRO A 68 -5.31 0.17 10.09
N ILE A 69 -5.59 -0.96 10.73
CA ILE A 69 -6.33 -1.06 11.99
C ILE A 69 -5.69 -2.18 12.82
N SER A 70 -5.33 -1.90 14.07
CA SER A 70 -4.79 -2.89 15.00
C SER A 70 -5.52 -2.81 16.35
N GLY A 71 -5.72 -3.96 16.98
CA GLY A 71 -6.43 -4.08 18.26
C GLY A 71 -7.13 -5.42 18.43
N ALA A 72 -7.72 -5.63 19.59
CA ALA A 72 -8.53 -6.81 19.91
C ALA A 72 -9.86 -6.39 20.55
N PHE A 73 -10.94 -7.06 20.19
CA PHE A 73 -12.27 -6.89 20.78
C PHE A 73 -12.59 -8.13 21.63
N THR A 74 -12.89 -7.96 22.93
CA THR A 74 -13.10 -9.08 23.86
C THR A 74 -14.33 -8.86 24.76
N GLY A 75 -15.04 -9.94 25.07
CA GLY A 75 -16.25 -9.94 25.91
C GLY A 75 -17.20 -11.10 25.55
N PHE A 76 -18.02 -11.56 26.50
CA PHE A 76 -19.03 -12.59 26.22
C PHE A 76 -20.09 -12.03 25.25
N GLY A 77 -20.31 -12.71 24.12
CA GLY A 77 -21.23 -12.25 23.07
C GLY A 77 -20.69 -11.13 22.17
N ALA A 78 -19.38 -10.85 22.21
CA ALA A 78 -18.75 -9.85 21.36
C ALA A 78 -18.80 -10.25 19.86
N THR A 79 -19.30 -9.35 19.02
CA THR A 79 -19.23 -9.44 17.55
C THR A 79 -18.64 -8.16 16.96
N SER A 80 -17.99 -8.26 15.81
CA SER A 80 -17.40 -7.11 15.10
C SER A 80 -17.52 -7.29 13.59
N THR A 81 -17.80 -6.21 12.88
CA THR A 81 -17.79 -6.17 11.41
C THR A 81 -16.96 -4.99 10.94
N LEU A 82 -16.24 -5.17 9.83
CA LEU A 82 -15.50 -4.12 9.16
C LEU A 82 -15.91 -4.13 7.68
N SER A 83 -16.34 -2.98 7.18
CA SER A 83 -16.60 -2.76 5.75
C SER A 83 -15.75 -1.59 5.29
N VAL A 84 -15.03 -1.78 4.20
CA VAL A 84 -14.15 -0.78 3.58
C VAL A 84 -14.42 -0.80 2.09
N GLY A 85 -14.51 0.38 1.48
CA GLY A 85 -14.61 0.54 0.04
C GLY A 85 -13.72 1.70 -0.39
N VAL A 86 -12.93 1.48 -1.45
CA VAL A 86 -12.04 2.49 -2.03
C VAL A 86 -12.19 2.47 -3.54
N ASP A 87 -12.19 3.66 -4.13
CA ASP A 87 -12.15 3.88 -5.57
C ASP A 87 -10.89 4.65 -5.95
N VAL A 88 -10.10 4.08 -6.84
CA VAL A 88 -8.95 4.76 -7.46
C VAL A 88 -9.34 5.19 -8.87
N MET A 89 -9.28 6.49 -9.15
CA MET A 89 -9.69 7.07 -10.43
C MET A 89 -8.59 7.98 -10.97
N LYS A 90 -8.35 7.92 -12.28
CA LYS A 90 -7.52 8.91 -12.99
C LYS A 90 -8.35 10.16 -13.28
N ARG A 91 -7.79 11.34 -13.01
CA ARG A 91 -8.40 12.60 -13.44
C ARG A 91 -8.13 12.83 -14.92
N ALA A 92 -9.15 13.27 -15.65
CA ALA A 92 -9.06 13.73 -17.03
C ALA A 92 -8.50 15.16 -17.09
#